data_AF-A0A822GA42-F1
#
_entry.id   AF-A0A822GA42-F1
#
_cell.length_a   1.000
_cell.length_b   1.000
_cell.length_c   1.000
_cell.angle_alpha   90.00
_cell.angle_beta   90.00
_cell.angle_gamma   90.00
#
_symmetry.space_group_name_H-M   'P 1'
#
loop_
_entity.id
_entity.type
_entity.pdbx_description
1 polymer ?
#
loop_
_entity_poly.entity_id
_entity_poly.type
_entity_poly.pdbx_seq_one_letter_code
_entity_poly.pdbx_strand_id
1 'polypeptide(L)'
;MMSPKPPPVFVVPGMHVGCFPNDAMNDNTLECFFDSTCFNTTAQWISTLPVTSWPKPFNSSIKSRFLPTTTIGSLLEQNMVEEWQNITNFSGYYAACSPASCTYTMTKHSGIFHILTTLLGSLGVRMV
;
A
#
# COMPACT_ATOMS: atom_id res chain seq x y z
N MET A 1 29.77 -19.51 11.59
CA MET A 1 28.82 -20.38 12.32
C MET A 1 27.79 -19.46 12.97
N MET A 2 26.52 -19.52 12.52
CA MET A 2 25.44 -18.76 13.16
C MET A 2 25.12 -19.44 14.50
N SER A 3 25.23 -18.70 15.60
CA SER A 3 24.76 -19.21 16.91
C SER A 3 23.26 -19.51 16.86
N PRO A 4 22.79 -20.53 17.58
CA PRO A 4 21.37 -20.84 17.67
C PRO A 4 20.62 -19.65 18.26
N LYS A 5 19.61 -19.16 17.54
CA LYS A 5 18.73 -18.08 18.01
C LYS A 5 17.90 -18.62 19.20
N PRO A 6 17.83 -17.91 20.33
CA PRO A 6 16.97 -18.32 21.44
C PRO A 6 15.50 -18.38 20.98
N PRO A 7 14.69 -19.26 21.59
CA PRO A 7 13.27 -19.36 21.25
C PRO A 7 12.57 -18.02 21.51
N PRO A 8 11.61 -17.62 20.64
CA PRO A 8 10.87 -16.38 20.82
C PRO A 8 10.00 -16.45 22.06
N VAL A 9 10.04 -15.40 22.89
CA VAL A 9 9.21 -15.25 24.09
C VAL A 9 7.74 -15.06 23.73
N PHE A 10 7.48 -14.39 22.61
CA PHE A 10 6.17 -14.14 22.06
C PHE A 10 6.27 -13.99 20.54
N VAL A 11 5.30 -14.53 19.80
CA VAL A 11 5.22 -14.42 18.35
C VAL A 11 3.95 -13.65 18.02
N VAL A 12 4.10 -12.52 17.33
CA VAL A 12 2.96 -11.75 16.82
C VAL A 12 2.43 -12.47 15.58
N PRO A 13 1.19 -12.96 15.59
CA PRO A 13 0.58 -13.60 14.42
C PRO A 13 0.57 -12.63 13.23
N GLY A 14 0.92 -13.13 12.05
CA GLY A 14 0.91 -12.35 10.82
C GLY A 14 2.09 -11.41 10.63
N MET A 15 3.04 -11.39 11.58
CA MET A 15 4.22 -10.53 11.51
C MET A 15 5.44 -11.30 11.01
N HIS A 16 5.88 -10.94 9.81
CA HIS A 16 7.08 -11.38 9.13
C HIS A 16 8.23 -10.38 9.33
N VAL A 17 9.44 -10.92 9.39
CA VAL A 17 10.68 -10.14 9.41
C VAL A 17 11.39 -10.33 8.07
N GLY A 18 11.70 -9.22 7.40
CA GLY A 18 12.37 -9.20 6.12
C GLY A 18 13.72 -8.48 6.20
N CYS A 19 14.48 -8.53 5.10
CA CYS A 19 15.73 -7.77 4.98
C CYS A 19 15.45 -6.28 4.81
N PHE A 20 14.36 -5.92 4.12
CA PHE A 20 13.91 -4.55 3.94
C PHE A 20 12.57 -4.31 4.66
N PRO A 21 12.38 -3.12 5.25
CA PRO A 21 11.11 -2.77 5.90
C PRO A 21 9.90 -2.89 4.98
N ASN A 22 10.05 -2.54 3.70
CA ASN A 22 8.95 -2.60 2.72
C ASN A 22 8.53 -4.03 2.42
N ASP A 23 9.49 -4.93 2.22
CA ASP A 23 9.20 -6.35 1.94
C ASP A 23 8.52 -6.99 3.17
N ALA A 24 9.09 -6.75 4.36
CA ALA A 24 8.50 -7.21 5.61
C ALA A 24 7.09 -6.65 5.80
N MET A 25 6.90 -5.34 5.57
CA MET A 25 5.60 -4.69 5.72
C MET A 25 4.57 -5.28 4.75
N ASN A 26 4.91 -5.48 3.49
CA ASN A 26 3.98 -5.98 2.48
C ASN A 26 3.51 -7.41 2.78
N ASP A 27 4.38 -8.25 3.32
CA ASP A 27 4.07 -9.64 3.68
C ASP A 27 3.31 -9.76 5.01
N ASN A 28 3.32 -8.72 5.85
CA ASN A 28 2.62 -8.71 7.12
C ASN A 28 1.09 -8.69 6.94
N THR A 29 0.36 -9.23 7.90
CA THR A 29 -1.10 -9.10 8.01
C THR A 29 -1.46 -8.26 9.25
N LEU A 30 -2.72 -7.82 9.34
CA LEU A 30 -3.22 -7.01 10.47
C LEU A 30 -4.01 -7.83 11.50
N GLU A 31 -3.89 -9.15 11.48
CA GLU A 31 -4.69 -10.06 12.31
C GLU A 31 -4.57 -9.78 13.82
N CYS A 32 -3.37 -9.44 14.31
CA CYS A 32 -3.15 -9.09 15.72
C CYS A 32 -3.97 -7.86 16.17
N PHE A 33 -4.32 -6.96 15.26
CA PHE A 33 -5.12 -5.77 15.59
C PHE A 33 -6.58 -6.11 15.88
N PHE A 34 -7.07 -7.27 15.44
CA PHE A 34 -8.43 -7.75 15.72
C PHE A 34 -8.52 -8.65 16.96
N ASP A 35 -7.38 -9.11 17.49
CA ASP A 35 -7.30 -9.90 18.73
C ASP A 35 -6.81 -9.03 19.89
N SER A 36 -7.72 -8.77 20.84
CA SER A 36 -7.40 -7.98 22.04
C SER A 36 -6.24 -8.54 22.87
N THR A 37 -6.07 -9.87 22.90
CA THR A 37 -4.99 -10.52 23.66
C THR A 37 -3.66 -10.29 22.97
N CYS A 38 -3.60 -10.50 21.66
CA CYS A 38 -2.40 -10.25 20.87
C CYS A 38 -2.01 -8.77 20.92
N PHE A 39 -2.96 -7.88 20.68
CA PHE A 39 -2.74 -6.45 20.66
C PHE A 39 -2.20 -5.93 21.99
N ASN A 40 -2.86 -6.28 23.11
CA ASN A 40 -2.44 -5.82 24.44
C ASN A 40 -1.07 -6.39 24.85
N THR A 41 -0.79 -7.66 24.52
CA THR A 41 0.53 -8.26 24.79
C THR A 41 1.60 -7.54 23.98
N THR A 42 1.35 -7.30 22.69
CA THR A 42 2.28 -6.59 21.80
C THR A 42 2.55 -5.16 22.28
N ALA A 43 1.51 -4.44 22.73
CA ALA A 43 1.61 -3.09 23.27
C ALA A 43 2.53 -3.00 24.51
N GLN A 44 2.48 -4.00 25.38
CA GLN A 44 3.34 -4.10 26.56
C GLN A 44 4.82 -4.32 26.20
N TRP A 45 5.10 -5.00 25.07
CA TRP A 45 6.47 -5.25 24.62
C TRP A 45 7.09 -4.07 23.86
N ILE A 46 6.27 -3.30 23.12
CA ILE A 46 6.78 -2.25 22.22
C ILE A 46 6.85 -0.87 22.91
N SER A 47 6.01 -0.59 23.91
CA SER A 47 6.07 0.70 24.62
C SER A 47 6.29 0.55 26.11
N THR A 48 6.86 1.60 26.69
CA THR A 48 6.85 1.86 28.13
C THR A 48 5.57 2.56 28.59
N LEU A 49 4.66 2.90 27.67
CA LEU A 49 3.42 3.59 27.97
C LEU A 49 2.40 2.61 28.56
N PRO A 50 1.55 3.07 29.51
CA PRO A 50 0.48 2.23 30.03
C PRO A 50 -0.47 1.82 28.89
N VAL A 51 -0.94 0.58 28.91
CA VAL A 51 -1.84 -0.01 27.89
C VAL A 51 -3.10 0.84 27.68
N THR A 52 -3.53 1.59 28.70
CA THR A 52 -4.67 2.52 28.63
C THR A 52 -4.47 3.70 27.67
N SER A 53 -3.22 4.03 27.32
CA SER A 53 -2.89 5.07 26.34
C SER A 53 -2.82 4.56 24.91
N TRP A 54 -2.90 3.25 24.69
CA TRP A 54 -2.88 2.67 23.35
C TRP A 54 -4.25 2.76 22.67
N PRO A 55 -4.27 2.84 21.33
CA PRO A 55 -5.49 2.69 20.57
C PRO A 55 -6.21 1.39 20.95
N LYS A 56 -7.54 1.38 20.88
CA LYS A 56 -8.30 0.14 21.08
C LYS A 56 -8.07 -0.81 19.89
N PRO A 57 -8.08 -2.13 20.11
CA PRO A 57 -8.07 -3.11 19.02
C PRO A 57 -9.30 -2.93 18.12
N PHE A 58 -9.16 -3.35 16.87
CA PHE A 58 -10.23 -3.30 15.88
C PHE A 58 -11.37 -4.24 16.23
N ASN A 59 -12.58 -3.84 15.84
CA ASN A 59 -13.77 -4.62 16.09
C ASN A 59 -13.98 -5.64 14.97
N SER A 60 -13.78 -6.92 15.28
CA SER A 60 -13.98 -8.06 14.37
C SER A 60 -15.44 -8.26 13.93
N SER A 61 -16.41 -7.62 14.59
CA SER A 61 -17.83 -7.68 14.22
C SER A 61 -18.20 -6.72 13.09
N ILE A 62 -17.35 -5.72 12.81
CA ILE A 62 -17.56 -4.80 11.69
C ILE A 62 -17.21 -5.54 10.40
N LYS A 63 -18.14 -5.57 9.45
CA LYS A 63 -17.89 -6.18 8.14
C LYS A 63 -16.88 -5.33 7.39
N SER A 64 -15.79 -5.96 6.96
CA SER A 64 -14.81 -5.41 6.03
C SER A 64 -14.84 -6.26 4.76
N ARG A 65 -14.48 -5.63 3.65
CA ARG A 65 -14.19 -6.32 2.38
C ARG A 65 -12.94 -7.20 2.50
N PHE A 66 -12.04 -6.88 3.41
CA PHE A 66 -10.78 -7.58 3.61
C PHE A 66 -10.85 -8.53 4.81
N LEU A 67 -10.23 -9.69 4.66
CA LEU A 67 -10.04 -10.64 5.76
C LEU A 67 -8.89 -10.14 6.67
N PRO A 68 -8.91 -10.41 7.98
CA PRO A 68 -7.79 -10.07 8.87
C PRO A 68 -6.43 -10.69 8.46
N THR A 69 -6.48 -11.81 7.73
CA THR A 69 -5.31 -12.52 7.18
C THR A 69 -4.85 -11.97 5.82
N THR A 70 -5.49 -10.91 5.32
CA THR A 70 -5.06 -10.22 4.09
C THR A 70 -3.74 -9.51 4.35
N THR A 71 -2.79 -9.63 3.43
CA THR A 71 -1.49 -8.96 3.57
C THR A 71 -1.63 -7.46 3.35
N ILE A 72 -0.79 -6.67 4.04
CA ILE A 72 -0.76 -5.22 3.90
C ILE A 72 -0.45 -4.82 2.46
N GLY A 73 0.40 -5.58 1.76
CA GLY A 73 0.65 -5.36 0.33
C GLY A 73 -0.64 -5.39 -0.50
N SER A 74 -1.47 -6.41 -0.32
CA SER A 74 -2.76 -6.52 -1.02
C SER A 74 -3.77 -5.45 -0.60
N LEU A 75 -3.71 -4.97 0.65
CA LEU A 75 -4.52 -3.83 1.11
C LEU A 75 -4.10 -2.54 0.39
N LEU A 76 -2.80 -2.29 0.28
CA LEU A 76 -2.24 -1.11 -0.37
C LEU A 76 -2.52 -1.09 -1.88
N GLU A 77 -2.38 -2.22 -2.57
CA GLU A 77 -2.73 -2.37 -3.99
C GLU A 77 -4.19 -1.97 -4.28
N GLN A 78 -5.06 -2.15 -3.30
CA GLN A 78 -6.49 -1.84 -3.39
C GLN A 78 -6.85 -0.51 -2.69
N ASN A 79 -5.85 0.30 -2.38
CA ASN A 79 -5.96 1.60 -1.70
C ASN A 79 -6.71 1.53 -0.37
N MET A 80 -6.77 0.36 0.27
CA MET A 80 -7.49 0.12 1.52
C MET A 80 -8.98 0.54 1.46
N VAL A 81 -9.58 0.56 0.27
CA VAL A 81 -10.97 1.01 0.09
C VAL A 81 -11.93 -0.12 0.45
N GLU A 82 -12.74 0.14 1.48
CA GLU A 82 -13.82 -0.75 1.93
C GLU A 82 -15.04 -0.69 1.00
N GLU A 83 -15.49 0.53 0.67
CA GLU A 83 -16.63 0.78 -0.21
C GLU A 83 -16.39 1.99 -1.11
N TRP A 84 -16.70 1.84 -2.40
CA TRP A 84 -16.71 2.97 -3.33
C TRP A 84 -18.10 3.64 -3.31
N GLN A 85 -18.14 4.89 -2.88
CA GLN A 85 -19.35 5.69 -2.98
C GLN A 85 -19.45 6.24 -4.42
N ASN A 86 -20.54 5.94 -5.12
CA ASN A 86 -20.83 6.48 -6.45
C ASN A 86 -21.32 7.93 -6.36
N ILE A 87 -20.53 8.81 -5.76
CA ILE A 87 -20.82 10.24 -5.73
C ILE A 87 -20.41 10.79 -7.09
N THR A 88 -21.38 11.29 -7.87
CA THR A 88 -21.12 11.88 -9.19
C THR A 88 -20.90 13.39 -9.13
N ASN A 89 -21.16 14.02 -7.98
CA ASN A 89 -21.02 15.47 -7.80
C ASN A 89 -19.69 15.84 -7.13
N PHE A 90 -18.70 16.16 -7.96
CA PHE A 90 -17.38 16.63 -7.54
C PHE A 90 -17.22 18.16 -7.66
N SER A 91 -18.32 18.92 -7.74
CA SER A 91 -18.28 20.38 -7.94
C SER A 91 -17.43 21.11 -6.89
N GLY A 92 -17.53 20.72 -5.61
CA GLY A 92 -16.71 21.30 -4.53
C GLY A 92 -15.23 20.99 -4.67
N TYR A 93 -14.87 19.77 -5.08
CA TYR A 93 -13.48 19.39 -5.37
C TYR A 93 -12.93 20.19 -6.56
N TYR A 94 -13.68 20.29 -7.65
CA TYR A 94 -13.27 21.08 -8.81
C TYR A 94 -13.18 22.58 -8.51
N ALA A 95 -14.07 23.13 -7.68
CA ALA A 95 -14.00 24.52 -7.24
C ALA A 95 -12.73 24.78 -6.40
N ALA A 96 -12.39 23.86 -5.49
CA ALA A 96 -11.19 23.96 -4.67
C ALA A 96 -9.89 23.74 -5.47
N CYS A 97 -9.93 22.85 -6.47
CA CYS A 97 -8.78 22.51 -7.32
C CYS A 97 -8.74 23.29 -8.63
N SER A 98 -9.54 24.35 -8.81
CA SER A 98 -9.58 25.16 -10.05
C SER A 98 -8.32 26.04 -10.15
N PRO A 99 -7.30 25.65 -10.96
CA PRO A 99 -6.10 26.45 -11.07
C PRO A 99 -6.42 27.68 -11.92
N ALA A 100 -5.93 28.86 -11.52
CA ALA A 100 -6.14 30.11 -12.26
C ALA A 100 -5.51 30.09 -13.68
N SER A 101 -4.56 29.20 -13.92
CA SER A 101 -3.89 29.02 -15.20
C SER A 101 -3.53 27.56 -15.43
N CYS A 102 -3.95 26.98 -16.57
CA CYS A 102 -3.55 25.64 -16.97
C CYS A 102 -2.13 25.67 -17.55
N THR A 103 -1.21 24.92 -16.93
CA THR A 103 0.13 24.73 -17.48
C THR A 103 0.13 23.44 -18.28
N TYR A 104 0.26 23.53 -19.59
CA TYR A 104 0.42 22.37 -20.45
C TYR A 104 1.89 22.26 -20.86
N THR A 105 2.50 21.10 -20.60
CA THR A 105 3.83 20.78 -21.12
C THR A 105 3.68 20.27 -22.55
N MET A 106 4.05 21.09 -23.53
CA MET A 106 4.23 20.64 -24.91
C MET A 106 5.53 19.83 -25.01
N THR A 107 5.44 18.52 -24.76
CA THR A 107 6.53 17.61 -25.10
C THR A 107 6.58 17.47 -26.62
N LYS A 108 7.35 18.33 -27.28
CA LYS A 108 7.64 18.21 -28.72
C LYS A 108 8.55 17.00 -28.90
N HIS A 109 7.96 15.82 -29.02
CA HIS A 109 8.71 14.62 -29.38
C HIS A 109 9.37 14.89 -30.74
N SER A 110 10.69 14.70 -30.83
CA SER A 110 11.46 14.96 -32.05
C SER A 110 10.91 14.08 -33.19
N GLY A 111 10.00 14.66 -33.98
CA GLY A 111 9.26 13.96 -35.03
C GLY A 111 10.18 13.41 -36.12
N ILE A 112 11.42 13.89 -36.23
CA ILE A 112 12.38 13.43 -37.24
C ILE A 112 12.63 11.92 -37.11
N PHE A 113 12.85 11.43 -35.89
CA PHE A 113 13.11 10.01 -35.66
C PHE A 113 11.87 9.17 -35.93
N HIS A 114 10.70 9.64 -35.52
CA HIS A 114 9.43 8.94 -35.74
C HIS A 114 9.07 8.87 -37.24
N ILE A 115 9.29 9.95 -37.98
CA ILE A 115 9.09 10.02 -39.44
C ILE A 115 10.07 9.07 -40.15
N LEU A 116 11.36 9.09 -39.78
CA LEU A 116 12.37 8.18 -40.32
C LEU A 116 12.02 6.71 -40.05
N THR A 117 11.65 6.36 -38.82
CA THR A 117 11.25 4.98 -38.47
C THR A 117 9.99 4.54 -39.21
N THR A 118 9.04 5.46 -39.45
CA THR A 118 7.81 5.14 -40.17
C THR A 118 8.08 4.91 -41.65
N LEU A 119 8.95 5.71 -42.27
CA LEU A 119 9.39 5.52 -43.65
C LEU A 119 10.20 4.22 -43.82
N LEU A 120 11.14 3.95 -42.93
CA LEU A 120 11.94 2.71 -42.95
C LEU A 120 11.07 1.46 -42.72
N GLY A 121 10.10 1.55 -41.81
CA GLY A 121 9.10 0.50 -41.59
C GLY A 121 8.19 0.26 -42.80
N SER A 122 7.84 1.31 -43.56
CA SER A 122 7.03 1.20 -44.78
C SER A 122 7.77 0.52 -45.95
N LEU A 123 9.11 0.55 -45.93
CA LEU A 123 9.96 -0.15 -46.90
C LEU A 123 10.28 -1.59 -46.48
N GLY A 124 9.68 -2.10 -45.40
CA GLY A 124 9.81 -3.50 -44.96
C GLY A 124 11.17 -3.86 -44.37
N VAL A 125 12.04 -2.88 -44.08
CA VAL A 125 13.31 -3.13 -43.39
C VAL A 125 13.02 -3.30 -41.90
N ARG A 126 12.75 -4.53 -41.48
CA ARG A 126 12.84 -4.93 -40.07
C ARG A 126 14.32 -4.83 -39.66
N MET A 127 14.69 -3.78 -38.92
CA MET A 127 15.84 -3.87 -38.02
C MET A 127 15.37 -4.63 -36.78
N VAL A 128 15.68 -5.92 -36.74
CA VAL A 128 15.80 -6.70 -35.50
C VAL A 128 17.16 -6.39 -34.89
#